data_AF-A0A6A9STL6-F1
#
_entry.id   AF-A0A6A9STL6-F1
#
_cell.length_a   1.000
_cell.length_b   1.000
_cell.length_c   1.000
_cell.angle_alpha   90.00
_cell.angle_beta   90.00
_cell.angle_gamma   90.00
#
_symmetry.space_group_name_H-M   'P 1'
#
loop_
_entity.id
_entity.type
_entity.pdbx_description
1 polymer ?
#
loop_
_entity_poly.entity_id
_entity_poly.type
_entity_poly.pdbx_seq_one_letter_code
_entity_poly.pdbx_strand_id
1 'polypeptide(L)'
;EPVVRGVQFAVACLLVVAAADLVAAAPSVAAVGVGVAVVVAVVSRRAVALVVLAVGLVWAAVTTGVPALSVPSMALFPSGLPRLSVGAVEGLAAQLAMTVGNAAVATSLLLTDYYDADVSSDRLAESMGAMNLLAVPLGALPMCHGSGGLAGKHAFGARTATANVFAGGLYAALAVLAGLLVAFPVALLGVLLVVVAASLARTAFASTDRWLFVASVGGLAVITNVGVAFLAGAVWWVLRSRAPRFSWLNDEW
;
A
#
# COMPACT_ATOMS: atom_id res chain seq x y z
N GLU A 1 -7.94 -9.61 13.01
CA GLU A 1 -8.66 -9.10 11.83
C GLU A 1 -9.11 -7.64 11.94
N PRO A 2 -9.87 -7.18 12.97
CA PRO A 2 -10.50 -5.85 12.93
C PRO A 2 -9.50 -4.69 12.92
N VAL A 3 -8.39 -4.83 13.67
CA VAL A 3 -7.30 -3.84 13.69
C VAL A 3 -6.65 -3.70 12.31
N VAL A 4 -6.43 -4.82 11.61
CA VAL A 4 -5.86 -4.82 10.24
C VAL A 4 -6.79 -4.11 9.26
N ARG A 5 -8.11 -4.36 9.35
CA ARG A 5 -9.10 -3.65 8.52
C ARG A 5 -9.16 -2.16 8.85
N GLY A 6 -9.06 -1.80 10.12
CA GLY A 6 -8.96 -0.41 10.58
C GLY A 6 -7.74 0.30 9.97
N VAL A 7 -6.56 -0.34 10.00
CA VAL A 7 -5.34 0.21 9.37
C VAL A 7 -5.49 0.31 7.85
N GLN A 8 -6.09 -0.68 7.19
CA GLN A 8 -6.37 -0.61 5.75
C GLN A 8 -7.24 0.60 5.40
N PHE A 9 -8.28 0.87 6.19
CA PHE A 9 -9.13 2.04 5.99
C PHE A 9 -8.41 3.35 6.33
N ALA A 10 -7.58 3.37 7.37
CA ALA A 10 -6.71 4.51 7.68
C ALA A 10 -5.80 4.89 6.50
N VAL A 11 -5.15 3.90 5.87
CA VAL A 11 -4.35 4.12 4.66
C VAL A 11 -5.22 4.63 3.51
N ALA A 12 -6.43 4.08 3.31
CA ALA A 12 -7.35 4.59 2.30
C ALA A 12 -7.68 6.08 2.51
N CYS A 13 -8.00 6.49 3.74
CA CYS A 13 -8.26 7.90 4.05
C CYS A 13 -7.06 8.79 3.76
N LEU A 14 -5.86 8.37 4.17
CA LEU A 14 -4.64 9.15 3.94
C LEU A 14 -4.27 9.24 2.46
N LEU A 15 -4.56 8.22 1.66
CA LEU A 15 -4.40 8.28 0.20
C LEU A 15 -5.35 9.31 -0.42
N VAL A 16 -6.58 9.44 0.06
CA VAL A 16 -7.53 10.48 -0.39
C VAL A 16 -7.01 11.87 -0.02
N VAL A 17 -6.51 12.04 1.22
CA VAL A 17 -5.91 13.31 1.66
C VAL A 17 -4.71 13.67 0.79
N ALA A 18 -3.78 12.72 0.57
CA ALA A 18 -2.62 12.93 -0.29
C ALA A 18 -3.00 13.23 -1.76
N ALA A 19 -4.11 12.66 -2.24
CA ALA A 19 -4.58 12.90 -3.60
C ALA A 19 -5.18 14.30 -3.80
N ALA A 20 -5.66 14.96 -2.74
CA ALA A 20 -6.41 16.21 -2.85
C ALA A 20 -5.58 17.30 -3.53
N ASP A 21 -4.36 17.55 -3.06
CA ASP A 21 -3.46 18.56 -3.61
C ASP A 21 -3.01 18.20 -5.04
N LEU A 22 -2.78 16.90 -5.30
CA LEU A 22 -2.36 16.40 -6.61
C LEU A 22 -3.44 16.63 -7.68
N VAL A 23 -4.70 16.33 -7.34
CA VAL A 23 -5.86 16.54 -8.21
C VAL A 23 -6.12 18.04 -8.40
N ALA A 24 -6.01 18.83 -7.34
CA ALA A 24 -6.21 20.28 -7.39
C ALA A 24 -5.14 21.00 -8.24
N ALA A 25 -3.93 20.45 -8.35
CA ALA A 25 -2.85 21.03 -9.15
C ALA A 25 -3.18 21.13 -10.66
N ALA A 26 -4.00 20.23 -11.21
CA ALA A 26 -4.45 20.29 -12.60
C ALA A 26 -5.86 19.66 -12.78
N PRO A 27 -6.94 20.40 -12.47
CA PRO A 27 -8.29 19.84 -12.43
C PRO A 27 -8.79 19.27 -13.76
N SER A 28 -8.38 19.88 -14.89
CA SER A 28 -8.74 19.39 -16.23
C SER A 28 -8.11 18.04 -16.53
N VAL A 29 -6.83 17.86 -16.19
CA VAL A 29 -6.11 16.59 -16.34
C VAL A 29 -6.70 15.53 -15.40
N ALA A 30 -7.03 15.91 -14.16
CA ALA A 30 -7.72 15.02 -13.24
C ALA A 30 -9.09 14.58 -13.77
N ALA A 31 -9.88 15.50 -14.35
CA ALA A 31 -11.18 15.18 -14.93
C ALA A 31 -11.06 14.16 -16.08
N VAL A 32 -10.04 14.29 -16.94
CA VAL A 32 -9.74 13.28 -17.97
C VAL A 32 -9.40 11.95 -17.32
N GLY A 33 -8.54 11.94 -16.29
CA GLY A 33 -8.18 10.74 -15.54
C GLY A 33 -9.39 10.03 -14.92
N VAL A 34 -10.30 10.79 -14.30
CA VAL A 34 -11.55 10.26 -13.74
C VAL A 34 -12.43 9.69 -14.84
N GLY A 35 -12.57 10.39 -15.98
CA GLY A 35 -13.33 9.90 -17.13
C GLY A 35 -12.81 8.56 -17.64
N VAL A 36 -11.49 8.45 -17.85
CA VAL A 36 -10.82 7.19 -18.23
C VAL A 36 -11.09 6.11 -17.18
N ALA A 37 -10.90 6.43 -15.89
CA ALA A 37 -11.09 5.47 -14.82
C ALA A 37 -12.53 4.93 -14.79
N VAL A 38 -13.54 5.79 -14.95
CA VAL A 38 -14.95 5.41 -14.97
C VAL A 38 -15.26 4.54 -16.19
N VAL A 39 -14.86 4.95 -17.39
CA VAL A 39 -15.09 4.17 -18.63
C VAL A 39 -14.48 2.79 -18.53
N VAL A 40 -13.23 2.69 -18.07
CA VAL A 40 -12.56 1.39 -17.90
C VAL A 40 -13.23 0.57 -16.80
N ALA A 41 -13.69 1.21 -15.71
CA ALA A 41 -14.34 0.51 -14.60
C ALA A 41 -15.67 -0.16 -15.00
N VAL A 42 -16.37 0.36 -16.01
CA VAL A 42 -17.59 -0.25 -16.59
C VAL A 42 -17.26 -1.60 -17.25
N VAL A 43 -16.11 -1.71 -17.92
CA VAL A 43 -15.69 -2.93 -18.61
C VAL A 43 -14.93 -3.87 -17.67
N SER A 44 -13.92 -3.36 -16.96
CA SER A 44 -13.10 -4.14 -16.04
C SER A 44 -12.49 -3.25 -14.96
N ARG A 45 -13.04 -3.34 -13.75
CA ARG A 45 -12.50 -2.69 -12.54
C ARG A 45 -11.04 -3.04 -12.26
N ARG A 46 -10.59 -4.23 -12.68
CA ARG A 46 -9.21 -4.70 -12.50
C ARG A 46 -8.22 -4.00 -13.44
N ALA A 47 -8.70 -3.50 -14.58
CA ALA A 47 -7.87 -2.83 -15.57
C ALA A 47 -7.67 -1.33 -15.30
N VAL A 48 -8.48 -0.71 -14.44
CA VAL A 48 -8.50 0.75 -14.20
C VAL A 48 -7.11 1.29 -13.89
N ALA A 49 -6.43 0.72 -12.89
CA ALA A 49 -5.11 1.19 -12.48
C ALA A 49 -4.07 1.08 -13.61
N LEU A 50 -4.08 -0.04 -14.34
CA LEU A 50 -3.16 -0.27 -15.45
C LEU A 50 -3.41 0.70 -16.62
N VAL A 51 -4.68 0.93 -16.97
CA VAL A 51 -5.02 1.83 -18.08
C VAL A 51 -4.74 3.28 -17.71
N VAL A 52 -5.07 3.74 -16.50
CA VAL A 52 -4.75 5.11 -16.05
C VAL A 52 -3.23 5.32 -16.03
N LEU A 53 -2.46 4.33 -15.56
CA LEU A 53 -0.99 4.38 -15.61
C LEU A 53 -0.48 4.46 -17.05
N ALA A 54 -1.00 3.62 -17.95
CA ALA A 54 -0.60 3.63 -19.36
C ALA A 54 -0.93 4.98 -20.04
N VAL A 55 -2.12 5.53 -19.79
CA VAL A 55 -2.53 6.84 -20.30
C VAL A 55 -1.60 7.94 -19.77
N GLY A 56 -1.25 7.92 -18.48
CA GLY A 56 -0.34 8.90 -17.92
C GLY A 56 1.09 8.81 -18.46
N LEU A 57 1.59 7.60 -18.72
CA LEU A 57 2.90 7.40 -19.37
C LEU A 57 2.89 7.87 -20.83
N VAL A 58 1.84 7.57 -21.58
CA VAL A 58 1.67 8.06 -22.96
C VAL A 58 1.56 9.58 -22.97
N TRP A 59 0.78 10.16 -22.06
CA TRP A 59 0.65 11.60 -21.90
C TRP A 59 2.01 12.24 -21.63
N ALA A 60 2.77 11.71 -20.66
CA ALA A 60 4.12 12.19 -20.36
C ALA A 60 5.00 12.16 -21.62
N ALA A 61 5.06 11.02 -22.33
CA ALA A 61 5.87 10.86 -23.53
C ALA A 61 5.47 11.83 -24.66
N VAL A 62 4.17 12.08 -24.85
CA VAL A 62 3.67 13.00 -25.89
C VAL A 62 3.96 14.46 -25.53
N THR A 63 3.85 14.82 -24.25
CA THR A 63 4.02 16.22 -23.81
C THR A 63 5.47 16.64 -23.60
N THR A 64 6.32 15.74 -23.11
CA THR A 64 7.72 16.04 -22.79
C THR A 64 8.71 15.40 -23.77
N GLY A 65 8.23 14.62 -24.74
CA GLY A 65 9.06 13.72 -25.53
C GLY A 65 9.47 12.47 -24.74
N VAL A 66 10.09 11.51 -25.43
CA VAL A 66 10.69 10.34 -24.78
C VAL A 66 12.07 10.75 -24.24
N PRO A 67 12.26 10.79 -22.91
CA PRO A 67 13.53 11.20 -22.34
C PRO A 67 14.63 10.17 -22.64
N ALA A 68 15.88 10.64 -22.66
CA ALA A 68 17.02 9.75 -22.82
C ALA A 68 17.06 8.72 -21.68
N LEU A 69 17.53 7.51 -22.01
CA LEU A 69 17.75 6.46 -21.03
C LEU A 69 18.77 6.93 -20.00
N SER A 70 18.44 6.77 -18.72
CA SER A 70 19.30 7.17 -17.60
C SER A 70 19.65 5.95 -16.76
N VAL A 71 20.92 5.80 -16.40
CA VAL A 71 21.31 4.77 -15.43
C VAL A 71 21.27 5.41 -14.04
N PRO A 72 20.51 4.84 -13.07
CA PRO A 72 20.50 5.36 -11.71
C PRO A 72 21.92 5.38 -11.12
N SER A 73 22.32 6.51 -10.54
CA SER A 73 23.58 6.58 -9.81
C SER A 73 23.44 5.85 -8.47
N MET A 74 24.48 5.11 -8.08
CA MET A 74 24.55 4.49 -6.76
C MET A 74 25.36 5.41 -5.84
N ALA A 75 24.72 5.90 -4.79
CA ALA A 75 25.36 6.62 -3.72
C ALA A 75 24.87 6.10 -2.39
N LEU A 76 25.75 6.06 -1.39
CA LEU A 76 25.33 5.81 -0.01
C LEU A 76 24.71 7.09 0.54
N PHE A 77 23.50 6.95 1.07
CA PHE A 77 22.69 8.00 1.67
C PHE A 77 22.54 9.22 0.75
N PRO A 78 21.95 9.06 -0.45
CA PRO A 78 21.83 10.16 -1.42
C PRO A 78 20.98 11.33 -0.89
N SER A 79 20.10 11.07 0.08
CA SER A 79 19.29 12.05 0.80
C SER A 79 19.95 12.59 2.09
N GLY A 80 21.22 12.25 2.34
CA GLY A 80 21.95 12.56 3.57
C GLY A 80 21.88 11.46 4.63
N LEU A 81 22.79 11.54 5.61
CA LEU A 81 22.93 10.53 6.67
C LEU A 81 21.62 10.33 7.46
N PRO A 82 21.33 9.10 7.92
CA PRO A 82 20.16 8.81 8.75
C PRO A 82 20.16 9.69 10.01
N ARG A 83 19.01 10.29 10.30
CA ARG A 83 18.79 11.06 11.53
C ARG A 83 17.58 10.49 12.25
N LEU A 84 17.72 10.27 13.56
CA LEU A 84 16.59 9.93 14.39
C LEU A 84 15.69 11.17 14.52
N SER A 85 14.41 11.01 14.19
CA SER A 85 13.40 12.06 14.27
C SER A 85 12.10 11.50 14.84
N VAL A 86 11.22 12.38 15.33
CA VAL A 86 9.88 11.98 15.79
C VAL A 86 9.14 11.25 14.66
N GLY A 87 9.16 11.79 13.44
CA GLY A 87 8.54 11.13 12.28
C GLY A 87 9.13 9.76 11.95
N ALA A 88 10.43 9.55 12.16
CA ALA A 88 11.04 8.23 11.99
C ALA A 88 10.53 7.21 13.03
N VAL A 89 10.37 7.65 14.28
CA VAL A 89 9.83 6.80 15.37
C VAL A 89 8.34 6.52 15.15
N GLU A 90 7.56 7.52 14.76
CA GLU A 90 6.13 7.36 14.43
C GLU A 90 5.93 6.43 13.23
N GLY A 91 6.73 6.60 12.18
CA GLY A 91 6.72 5.74 11.00
C GLY A 91 7.09 4.30 11.35
N LEU A 92 8.11 4.10 12.19
CA LEU A 92 8.46 2.78 12.72
C LEU A 92 7.29 2.16 13.48
N ALA A 93 6.71 2.89 14.44
CA ALA A 93 5.58 2.39 15.24
C ALA A 93 4.38 2.01 14.39
N ALA A 94 4.02 2.83 13.41
CA ALA A 94 2.94 2.56 12.46
C ALA A 94 3.23 1.31 11.59
N GLN A 95 4.47 1.17 11.14
CA GLN A 95 4.86 0.13 10.19
C GLN A 95 5.04 -1.24 10.86
N LEU A 96 5.44 -1.30 12.15
CA LEU A 96 5.65 -2.55 12.88
C LEU A 96 4.44 -3.49 12.79
N ALA A 97 3.24 -2.95 12.97
CA ALA A 97 1.98 -3.67 12.88
C ALA A 97 1.78 -4.37 11.53
N MET A 98 1.93 -3.59 10.45
CA MET A 98 1.75 -4.04 9.08
C MET A 98 2.84 -5.02 8.69
N THR A 99 4.07 -4.78 9.13
CA THR A 99 5.22 -5.65 8.89
C THR A 99 4.99 -7.03 9.52
N VAL A 100 4.61 -7.10 10.81
CA VAL A 100 4.37 -8.37 11.49
C VAL A 100 3.13 -9.07 10.95
N GLY A 101 1.98 -8.37 10.93
CA GLY A 101 0.71 -8.98 10.57
C GLY A 101 0.60 -9.30 9.09
N ASN A 102 0.80 -8.31 8.22
CA ASN A 102 0.57 -8.43 6.79
C ASN A 102 1.79 -8.99 6.04
N ALA A 103 3.00 -8.50 6.34
CA ALA A 103 4.18 -8.88 5.56
C ALA A 103 4.85 -10.19 6.03
N ALA A 104 4.75 -10.54 7.31
CA ALA A 104 5.32 -11.77 7.86
C ALA A 104 4.27 -12.88 8.05
N VAL A 105 3.34 -12.74 9.01
CA VAL A 105 2.39 -13.81 9.37
C VAL A 105 1.43 -14.16 8.24
N ALA A 106 0.72 -13.17 7.67
CA ALA A 106 -0.22 -13.44 6.58
C ALA A 106 0.49 -13.95 5.31
N THR A 107 1.65 -13.40 4.98
CA THR A 107 2.45 -13.88 3.83
C THR A 107 2.90 -15.33 4.04
N SER A 108 3.34 -15.70 5.24
CA SER A 108 3.73 -17.08 5.59
C SER A 108 2.58 -18.06 5.34
N LEU A 109 1.39 -17.77 5.87
CA LEU A 109 0.19 -18.58 5.66
C LEU A 109 -0.17 -18.69 4.17
N LEU A 110 -0.15 -17.59 3.43
CA LEU A 110 -0.47 -17.61 2.00
C LEU A 110 0.56 -18.35 1.15
N LEU A 111 1.83 -18.40 1.58
CA LEU A 111 2.84 -19.20 0.88
C LEU A 111 2.53 -20.69 1.02
N THR A 112 2.11 -21.13 2.21
CA THR A 112 1.61 -22.49 2.43
C THR A 112 0.36 -22.75 1.58
N ASP A 113 -0.65 -21.87 1.67
CA ASP A 113 -1.96 -22.08 1.03
C ASP A 113 -1.91 -22.04 -0.52
N TYR A 114 -1.11 -21.15 -1.10
CA TYR A 114 -1.10 -20.92 -2.56
C TYR A 114 0.05 -21.59 -3.29
N TYR A 115 1.16 -21.88 -2.59
CA TYR A 115 2.38 -22.37 -3.22
C TYR A 115 2.94 -23.63 -2.54
N ASP A 116 2.25 -24.19 -1.55
CA ASP A 116 2.71 -25.35 -0.77
C ASP A 116 4.12 -25.16 -0.20
N ALA A 117 4.42 -23.91 0.20
CA ALA A 117 5.75 -23.49 0.63
C ALA A 117 5.74 -23.08 2.11
N ASP A 118 6.30 -23.95 2.96
CA ASP A 118 6.40 -23.69 4.40
C ASP A 118 7.57 -22.76 4.72
N VAL A 119 7.27 -21.45 4.76
CA VAL A 119 8.23 -20.40 5.14
C VAL A 119 7.72 -19.68 6.38
N SER A 120 8.45 -19.77 7.48
CA SER A 120 8.07 -19.14 8.75
C SER A 120 8.03 -17.61 8.66
N SER A 121 7.19 -17.00 9.50
CA SER A 121 7.13 -15.54 9.67
C SER A 121 8.47 -14.92 10.02
N ASP A 122 9.28 -15.62 10.82
CA ASP A 122 10.58 -15.13 11.27
C ASP A 122 11.57 -15.05 10.10
N ARG A 123 11.61 -16.07 9.23
CA ARG A 123 12.44 -16.04 8.02
C ARG A 123 12.00 -14.94 7.04
N LEU A 124 10.70 -14.68 6.94
CA LEU A 124 10.18 -13.56 6.14
C LEU A 124 10.58 -12.21 6.74
N ALA A 125 10.53 -12.07 8.06
CA ALA A 125 10.97 -10.86 8.75
C ALA A 125 12.49 -10.63 8.60
N GLU A 126 13.30 -11.67 8.76
CA GLU A 126 14.76 -11.62 8.58
C GLU A 126 15.15 -11.21 7.16
N SER A 127 14.58 -11.87 6.14
CA SER A 127 14.89 -11.55 4.74
C SER A 127 14.48 -10.13 4.36
N MET A 128 13.32 -9.66 4.84
CA MET A 128 12.87 -8.29 4.67
C MET A 128 13.77 -7.29 5.38
N GLY A 129 14.22 -7.60 6.60
CA GLY A 129 15.16 -6.78 7.35
C GLY A 129 16.49 -6.64 6.61
N ALA A 130 17.07 -7.76 6.16
CA ALA A 130 18.31 -7.77 5.38
C ALA A 130 18.16 -6.98 4.08
N MET A 131 17.08 -7.17 3.33
CA MET A 131 16.79 -6.41 2.11
C MET A 131 16.74 -4.90 2.39
N ASN A 132 16.05 -4.45 3.43
CA ASN A 132 15.95 -3.03 3.76
C ASN A 132 17.26 -2.44 4.26
N LEU A 133 18.02 -3.17 5.10
CA LEU A 133 19.33 -2.74 5.58
C LEU A 133 20.34 -2.56 4.44
N LEU A 134 20.19 -3.32 3.35
CA LEU A 134 21.03 -3.17 2.15
C LEU A 134 20.52 -2.07 1.22
N ALA A 135 19.21 -2.00 0.98
CA ALA A 135 18.63 -1.13 -0.04
C ALA A 135 18.40 0.32 0.42
N VAL A 136 17.95 0.53 1.66
CA VAL A 136 17.62 1.87 2.18
C VAL A 136 18.85 2.80 2.20
N PRO A 137 20.05 2.34 2.61
CA PRO A 137 21.26 3.16 2.46
C PRO A 137 21.56 3.57 1.03
N LEU A 138 21.09 2.85 0.02
CA LEU A 138 21.27 3.20 -1.39
C LEU A 138 20.15 4.12 -1.93
N GLY A 139 19.30 4.66 -1.05
CA GLY A 139 18.21 5.55 -1.40
C GLY A 139 16.87 4.86 -1.69
N ALA A 140 16.74 3.56 -1.42
CA ALA A 140 15.45 2.89 -1.53
C ALA A 140 14.51 3.33 -0.39
N LEU A 141 13.20 3.38 -0.69
CA LEU A 141 12.18 3.45 0.35
C LEU A 141 12.06 2.10 1.06
N PRO A 142 11.65 2.06 2.34
CA PRO A 142 11.39 0.81 3.05
C PRO A 142 10.35 -0.06 2.33
N MET A 143 10.62 -1.35 2.18
CA MET A 143 9.80 -2.32 1.44
C MET A 143 9.48 -3.57 2.27
N CYS A 144 8.49 -4.34 1.83
CA CYS A 144 8.09 -5.59 2.48
C CYS A 144 7.68 -6.65 1.44
N HIS A 145 7.56 -7.92 1.87
CA HIS A 145 7.06 -9.00 0.99
C HIS A 145 5.58 -8.83 0.64
N GLY A 146 4.77 -8.39 1.61
CA GLY A 146 3.36 -8.01 1.47
C GLY A 146 2.42 -9.10 0.94
N SER A 147 1.56 -9.66 1.79
CA SER A 147 0.60 -10.73 1.42
C SER A 147 -0.29 -10.38 0.21
N GLY A 148 -0.69 -9.11 0.07
CA GLY A 148 -1.52 -8.64 -1.05
C GLY A 148 -0.83 -8.74 -2.41
N GLY A 149 0.48 -8.47 -2.48
CA GLY A 149 1.25 -8.61 -3.72
C GLY A 149 1.38 -10.07 -4.12
N LEU A 150 1.66 -10.95 -3.14
CA LEU A 150 1.70 -12.39 -3.32
C LEU A 150 0.36 -12.95 -3.83
N ALA A 151 -0.73 -12.64 -3.12
CA ALA A 151 -2.08 -13.05 -3.47
C ALA A 151 -2.51 -12.52 -4.85
N GLY A 152 -2.19 -11.26 -5.14
CA GLY A 152 -2.49 -10.64 -6.42
C GLY A 152 -1.82 -11.39 -7.57
N LYS A 153 -0.51 -11.62 -7.48
CA LYS A 153 0.22 -12.42 -8.50
C LYS A 153 -0.39 -13.81 -8.66
N HIS A 154 -0.71 -14.49 -7.56
CA HIS A 154 -1.36 -15.80 -7.60
C HIS A 154 -2.72 -15.75 -8.32
N ALA A 155 -3.54 -14.74 -8.03
CA ALA A 155 -4.85 -14.54 -8.66
C ALA A 155 -4.74 -14.25 -10.17
N PHE A 156 -3.62 -13.70 -10.63
CA PHE A 156 -3.29 -13.52 -12.05
C PHE A 156 -2.52 -14.71 -12.67
N GLY A 157 -2.47 -15.86 -11.99
CA GLY A 157 -1.93 -17.10 -12.55
C GLY A 157 -0.47 -17.38 -12.21
N ALA A 158 0.21 -16.55 -11.42
CA ALA A 158 1.56 -16.87 -10.96
C ALA A 158 1.53 -18.13 -10.07
N ARG A 159 2.43 -19.08 -10.34
CA ARG A 159 2.58 -20.33 -9.57
C ARG A 159 4.01 -20.56 -9.10
N THR A 160 4.93 -19.68 -9.49
CA THR A 160 6.36 -19.79 -9.14
C THR A 160 6.92 -18.40 -8.82
N ALA A 161 8.11 -18.38 -8.21
CA ALA A 161 8.85 -17.15 -7.94
C ALA A 161 9.27 -16.39 -9.21
N THR A 162 9.15 -16.98 -10.41
CA THR A 162 9.49 -16.33 -11.68
C THR A 162 8.70 -15.03 -11.88
N ALA A 163 7.47 -14.94 -11.36
CA ALA A 163 6.71 -13.69 -11.38
C ALA A 163 7.42 -12.53 -10.66
N ASN A 164 8.19 -12.82 -9.61
CA ASN A 164 9.02 -11.82 -8.92
C ASN A 164 10.20 -11.38 -9.78
N VAL A 165 10.82 -12.32 -10.50
CA VAL A 165 11.94 -12.03 -11.42
C VAL A 165 11.47 -11.13 -12.56
N PHE A 166 10.33 -11.44 -13.18
CA PHE A 166 9.74 -10.57 -14.21
C PHE A 166 9.36 -9.18 -13.67
N ALA A 167 8.76 -9.10 -12.48
CA ALA A 167 8.44 -7.82 -11.85
C ALA A 167 9.71 -7.01 -11.56
N GLY A 168 10.77 -7.65 -11.04
CA GLY A 168 12.08 -7.02 -10.81
C GLY A 168 12.71 -6.51 -12.11
N GLY A 169 12.67 -7.31 -13.18
CA GLY A 169 13.14 -6.90 -14.50
C GLY A 169 12.35 -5.71 -15.08
N LEU A 170 11.03 -5.71 -14.90
CA LEU A 170 10.18 -4.58 -15.30
C LEU A 170 10.54 -3.31 -14.51
N TYR A 171 10.74 -3.41 -13.20
CA TYR A 171 11.17 -2.27 -12.40
C TYR A 171 12.56 -1.77 -12.77
N ALA A 172 13.50 -2.66 -13.11
CA ALA A 172 14.81 -2.29 -13.62
C ALA A 172 14.69 -1.54 -14.96
N ALA A 173 13.85 -2.01 -15.89
CA ALA A 173 13.59 -1.31 -17.15
C ALA A 173 12.93 0.06 -16.93
N LEU A 174 11.95 0.15 -16.03
CA LEU A 174 11.31 1.41 -15.65
C LEU A 174 12.28 2.38 -14.97
N ALA A 175 13.24 1.89 -14.19
CA ALA A 175 14.28 2.72 -13.59
C ALA A 175 15.17 3.38 -14.66
N VAL A 176 15.45 2.67 -15.77
CA VAL A 176 16.18 3.26 -16.91
C VAL A 176 15.35 4.34 -17.62
N LEU A 177 14.02 4.22 -17.56
CA LEU A 177 13.05 5.19 -18.07
C LEU A 177 12.61 6.22 -17.02
N ALA A 178 13.39 6.43 -15.95
CA ALA A 178 12.99 7.29 -14.82
C ALA A 178 12.55 8.71 -15.24
N GLY A 179 13.15 9.28 -16.30
CA GLY A 179 12.73 10.59 -16.81
C GLY A 179 11.25 10.63 -17.21
N LEU A 180 10.70 9.53 -17.74
CA LEU A 180 9.30 9.44 -18.12
C LEU A 180 8.39 9.34 -16.88
N LEU A 181 8.86 8.65 -15.84
CA LEU A 181 8.16 8.57 -14.55
C LEU A 181 8.11 9.93 -13.84
N VAL A 182 9.19 10.71 -13.92
CA VAL A 182 9.24 12.08 -13.37
C VAL A 182 8.30 13.02 -14.13
N ALA A 183 8.12 12.81 -15.43
CA ALA A 183 7.17 13.57 -16.25
C ALA A 183 5.70 13.11 -16.11
N PHE A 184 5.42 12.09 -15.29
CA PHE A 184 4.06 11.58 -15.11
C PHE A 184 3.13 12.66 -14.54
N PRO A 185 1.94 12.90 -15.14
CA PRO A 185 1.05 13.96 -14.67
C PRO A 185 0.58 13.71 -13.23
N VAL A 186 1.00 14.57 -12.30
CA VAL A 186 0.70 14.40 -10.87
C VAL A 186 -0.80 14.37 -10.57
N ALA A 187 -1.63 15.06 -11.36
CA ALA A 187 -3.08 14.98 -11.24
C ALA A 187 -3.65 13.60 -11.59
N LEU A 188 -3.09 12.89 -12.59
CA LEU A 188 -3.45 11.50 -12.86
C LEU A 188 -2.99 10.57 -11.74
N LEU A 189 -1.85 10.87 -11.11
CA LEU A 189 -1.39 10.13 -9.93
C LEU A 189 -2.39 10.29 -8.79
N GLY A 190 -2.86 11.52 -8.53
CA GLY A 190 -3.93 11.78 -7.57
C GLY A 190 -5.20 10.95 -7.84
N VAL A 191 -5.65 10.88 -9.10
CA VAL A 191 -6.78 10.01 -9.49
C VAL A 191 -6.50 8.54 -9.19
N LEU A 192 -5.29 8.06 -9.51
CA LEU A 192 -4.89 6.69 -9.23
C LEU A 192 -4.91 6.40 -7.72
N LEU A 193 -4.44 7.33 -6.88
CA LEU A 193 -4.49 7.21 -5.42
C LEU A 193 -5.94 7.10 -4.92
N VAL A 194 -6.87 7.88 -5.47
CA VAL A 194 -8.31 7.78 -5.13
C VAL A 194 -8.89 6.42 -5.53
N VAL A 195 -8.55 5.90 -6.72
CA VAL A 195 -8.98 4.56 -7.16
C VAL A 195 -8.46 3.48 -6.21
N VAL A 196 -7.19 3.57 -5.82
CA VAL A 196 -6.58 2.64 -4.86
C VAL A 196 -7.25 2.77 -3.48
N ALA A 197 -7.48 3.99 -3.01
CA ALA A 197 -8.16 4.27 -1.75
C ALA A 197 -9.57 3.66 -1.73
N ALA A 198 -10.35 3.84 -2.80
CA ALA A 198 -11.68 3.23 -2.92
C ALA A 198 -11.62 1.70 -2.91
N SER A 199 -10.57 1.11 -3.51
CA SER A 199 -10.36 -0.33 -3.44
C SER A 199 -10.02 -0.80 -2.02
N LEU A 200 -9.12 -0.11 -1.32
CA LEU A 200 -8.76 -0.43 0.07
C LEU A 200 -9.95 -0.26 1.01
N ALA A 201 -10.72 0.83 0.88
CA ALA A 201 -11.90 1.07 1.69
C ALA A 201 -12.94 -0.03 1.51
N ARG A 202 -13.23 -0.44 0.26
CA ARG A 202 -14.14 -1.57 0.00
C ARG A 202 -13.66 -2.84 0.68
N THR A 203 -12.37 -3.18 0.57
CA THR A 203 -11.81 -4.37 1.23
C THR A 203 -11.90 -4.28 2.76
N ALA A 204 -11.62 -3.11 3.33
CA ALA A 204 -11.71 -2.87 4.77
C ALA A 204 -13.13 -3.08 5.31
N PHE A 205 -14.17 -2.83 4.50
CA PHE A 205 -15.57 -3.01 4.89
C PHE A 205 -16.25 -4.30 4.37
N ALA A 206 -15.63 -5.04 3.43
CA ALA A 206 -16.29 -6.11 2.66
C ALA A 206 -16.86 -7.29 3.48
N SER A 207 -16.51 -7.44 4.76
CA SER A 207 -17.04 -8.50 5.62
C SER A 207 -16.70 -8.26 7.10
N THR A 208 -16.97 -7.06 7.60
CA THR A 208 -16.77 -6.72 9.01
C THR A 208 -18.07 -6.27 9.67
N ASP A 209 -18.48 -6.97 10.73
CA ASP A 209 -19.62 -6.56 11.57
C ASP A 209 -19.26 -5.37 12.47
N ARG A 210 -17.99 -4.95 12.43
CA ARG A 210 -17.40 -3.92 13.30
C ARG A 210 -17.07 -2.65 12.51
N TRP A 211 -17.94 -2.26 11.57
CA TRP A 211 -17.70 -1.12 10.68
C TRP A 211 -17.39 0.19 11.44
N LEU A 212 -18.04 0.44 12.58
CA LEU A 212 -17.77 1.61 13.44
C LEU A 212 -16.33 1.62 13.97
N PHE A 213 -15.80 0.46 14.37
CA PHE A 213 -14.42 0.36 14.83
C PHE A 213 -13.44 0.66 13.68
N VAL A 214 -13.66 0.06 12.52
CA VAL A 214 -12.84 0.31 11.31
C VAL A 214 -12.87 1.79 10.94
N ALA A 215 -14.06 2.40 10.91
CA ALA A 215 -14.24 3.82 10.64
C ALA A 215 -13.53 4.71 11.67
N SER A 216 -13.60 4.37 12.97
CA SER A 216 -12.93 5.13 14.03
C SER A 216 -11.41 5.10 13.92
N VAL A 217 -10.81 3.96 13.56
CA VAL A 217 -9.36 3.86 13.33
C VAL A 217 -8.96 4.71 12.13
N GLY A 218 -9.75 4.68 11.05
CA GLY A 218 -9.50 5.53 9.88
C GLY A 218 -9.62 7.02 10.19
N GLY A 219 -10.66 7.43 10.92
CA GLY A 219 -10.85 8.82 11.34
C GLY A 219 -9.72 9.29 12.26
N LEU A 220 -9.34 8.47 13.25
CA LEU A 220 -8.24 8.76 14.17
C LEU A 220 -6.92 8.96 13.41
N ALA A 221 -6.67 8.15 12.38
CA ALA A 221 -5.45 8.29 11.57
C ALA A 221 -5.39 9.61 10.79
N VAL A 222 -6.52 10.12 10.32
CA VAL A 222 -6.60 11.42 9.61
C VAL A 222 -6.33 12.58 10.55
N ILE A 223 -6.85 12.54 11.78
CA ILE A 223 -6.67 13.63 12.76
C ILE A 223 -5.33 13.57 13.51
N THR A 224 -4.68 12.41 13.54
CA THR A 224 -3.40 12.20 14.23
C THR A 224 -2.37 11.64 13.25
N ASN A 225 -2.12 10.32 13.31
CA ASN A 225 -1.33 9.56 12.37
C ASN A 225 -1.69 8.06 12.46
N VAL A 226 -1.23 7.28 11.49
CA VAL A 226 -1.49 5.82 11.44
C VAL A 226 -0.95 5.08 12.66
N GLY A 227 0.18 5.51 13.23
CA GLY A 227 0.80 4.86 14.38
C GLY A 227 -0.05 4.97 15.63
N VAL A 228 -0.52 6.17 15.94
CA VAL A 228 -1.45 6.42 17.06
C VAL A 228 -2.76 5.65 16.84
N ALA A 229 -3.32 5.71 15.63
CA ALA A 229 -4.56 5.01 15.31
C ALA A 229 -4.43 3.48 15.45
N PHE A 230 -3.30 2.93 15.01
CA PHE A 230 -3.00 1.51 15.18
C PHE A 230 -2.88 1.14 16.66
N LEU A 231 -2.05 1.85 17.44
CA LEU A 231 -1.82 1.54 18.85
C LEU A 231 -3.11 1.65 19.66
N ALA A 232 -3.88 2.72 19.46
CA ALA A 232 -5.17 2.90 20.12
C ALA A 232 -6.15 1.77 19.74
N GLY A 233 -6.24 1.41 18.45
CA GLY A 233 -7.08 0.31 17.98
C GLY A 233 -6.65 -1.05 18.55
N ALA A 234 -5.34 -1.32 18.62
CA ALA A 234 -4.79 -2.55 19.16
C ALA A 234 -5.04 -2.67 20.67
N VAL A 235 -4.75 -1.63 21.44
CA VAL A 235 -4.99 -1.59 22.89
C VAL A 235 -6.47 -1.77 23.20
N TRP A 236 -7.35 -1.02 22.53
CA TRP A 236 -8.78 -1.17 22.69
C TRP A 236 -9.25 -2.59 22.38
N TRP A 237 -8.72 -3.19 21.30
CA TRP A 237 -9.07 -4.56 20.91
C TRP A 237 -8.66 -5.56 21.98
N VAL A 238 -7.43 -5.47 22.51
CA VAL A 238 -6.95 -6.35 23.58
C VAL A 238 -7.80 -6.21 24.83
N LEU A 239 -8.05 -4.98 25.29
CA LEU A 239 -8.87 -4.73 26.49
C LEU A 239 -10.29 -5.27 26.32
N ARG A 240 -10.93 -5.03 25.17
CA ARG A 240 -12.27 -5.55 24.89
C ARG A 240 -12.31 -7.07 24.79
N SER A 241 -11.27 -7.69 24.23
CA SER A 241 -11.19 -9.16 24.12
C SER A 241 -10.95 -9.87 25.45
N ARG A 242 -10.36 -9.17 26.43
CA ARG A 242 -10.12 -9.66 27.79
C ARG A 242 -11.21 -9.28 28.79
N ALA A 243 -12.11 -8.38 28.43
CA ALA A 243 -13.25 -8.03 29.28
C ALA A 243 -14.15 -9.28 29.47
N PRO A 244 -14.57 -9.60 30.71
CA PRO A 244 -15.52 -10.68 30.96
C PRO A 244 -16.76 -10.43 30.09
N ARG A 245 -17.14 -11.42 29.27
CA ARG A 245 -18.45 -11.40 28.63
C ARG A 245 -19.47 -11.61 29.74
N PHE A 246 -20.05 -10.52 30.25
CA PHE A 246 -21.18 -10.63 31.16
C PHE A 246 -22.36 -11.23 30.39
N SER A 247 -22.61 -12.50 30.65
CA SER A 247 -23.60 -13.34 29.97
C SER A 247 -25.04 -13.08 30.42
N TRP A 248 -25.29 -12.09 31.27
CA TRP A 248 -26.62 -11.80 31.85
C TRP A 248 -27.40 -10.70 31.12
N LEU A 249 -26.98 -10.29 29.92
CA LEU A 249 -27.70 -9.31 29.09
C LEU A 249 -28.33 -9.94 27.83
N ASN A 250 -28.30 -11.26 27.70
CA ASN A 250 -28.92 -12.00 26.58
C ASN A 250 -30.11 -12.87 27.00
N ASP A 251 -30.51 -12.82 28.28
CA ASP A 251 -31.79 -13.37 28.72
C ASP A 251 -32.73 -12.18 28.97
N GLU A 252 -33.90 -12.22 28.33
CA GLU A 252 -35.04 -11.29 28.43
C GLU A 252 -34.93 -9.99 27.59
N TRP A 253 -35.39 -10.04 26.33
CA TRP A 253 -36.75 -9.68 25.85
C TRP A 253 -36.82 -9.84 24.32
#